data_AF-A0A3B9Y3N4-F1
#
_entry.id   AF-A0A3B9Y3N4-F1
#
_cell.length_a   1.000
_cell.length_b   1.000
_cell.length_c   1.000
_cell.angle_alpha   90.00
_cell.angle_beta   90.00
_cell.angle_gamma   90.00
#
_symmetry.space_group_name_H-M   'P 1'
#
loop_
_entity.id
_entity.type
_entity.pdbx_description
1 polymer ?
#
loop_
_entity_poly.entity_id
_entity_poly.type
_entity_poly.pdbx_seq_one_letter_code
_entity_poly.pdbx_strand_id
1 'polypeptide(L)'
;MWISHHSMFKLINKSDTLFMFANGFLLLLVTTVPFPTQLVATYLTTPVAGVACAIYAGLFMIINLAYNLLWWLAAHQYRLLKDHVSPVLIKTRSRNYLLGVPSYLLALVLAFWNPAVSMGICSVLWLFWAFTNYERKPARVVHQKHVHEQIR
;
A
#
# COMPACT_ATOMS: atom_id res chain seq x y z
N MET A 1 3.41 0.10 4.32
CA MET A 1 2.69 -1.20 4.30
C MET A 1 1.62 -1.25 5.38
N TRP A 2 1.96 -1.30 6.68
CA TRP A 2 0.96 -1.40 7.75
C TRP A 2 -0.13 -0.31 7.72
N ILE A 3 0.23 0.97 7.54
CA ILE A 3 -0.74 2.07 7.45
C ILE A 3 -1.71 1.86 6.27
N SER A 4 -1.17 1.55 5.08
CA SER A 4 -1.95 1.31 3.86
C SER A 4 -2.89 0.12 4.01
N HIS A 5 -2.42 -0.97 4.62
CA HIS A 5 -3.22 -2.16 4.94
C HIS A 5 -4.33 -1.81 5.92
N HIS A 6 -4.02 -1.16 7.04
CA HIS A 6 -5.01 -0.81 8.04
C HIS A 6 -6.07 0.17 7.49
N SER A 7 -5.66 1.19 6.72
CA SER A 7 -6.60 2.10 6.05
C SER A 7 -7.50 1.37 5.04
N MET A 8 -7.02 0.32 4.38
CA MET A 8 -7.86 -0.53 3.53
C MET A 8 -8.88 -1.31 4.36
N PHE A 9 -8.45 -1.96 5.46
CA PHE A 9 -9.32 -2.73 6.33
C PHE A 9 -10.40 -1.89 7.02
N LYS A 10 -10.17 -0.59 7.26
CA LYS A 10 -11.22 0.33 7.75
C LYS A 10 -12.44 0.42 6.81
N LEU A 11 -12.27 0.15 5.51
CA LEU A 11 -13.33 0.18 4.51
C LEU A 11 -14.09 -1.15 4.40
N ILE A 12 -13.58 -2.22 5.01
CA ILE A 12 -14.09 -3.58 4.90
C ILE A 12 -15.10 -3.85 6.03
N ASN A 13 -16.23 -4.48 5.68
CA ASN A 13 -17.31 -4.88 6.59
C ASN A 13 -17.36 -6.40 6.80
N LYS A 14 -17.08 -7.18 5.75
CA LYS A 14 -17.12 -8.65 5.77
C LYS A 14 -15.78 -9.21 5.29
N SER A 15 -15.46 -10.43 5.69
CA SER A 15 -14.30 -11.16 5.18
C SER A 15 -14.76 -12.53 4.70
N ASP A 16 -14.16 -13.00 3.60
CA ASP A 16 -14.35 -14.35 3.09
C ASP A 16 -13.00 -15.10 3.05
N THR A 17 -13.07 -16.41 2.83
CA THR A 17 -11.90 -17.30 2.86
C THR A 17 -10.83 -16.89 1.84
N LEU A 18 -11.23 -16.48 0.63
CA LEU A 18 -10.28 -16.12 -0.43
C LEU A 18 -9.56 -14.81 -0.09
N PHE A 19 -10.28 -13.83 0.44
CA PHE A 19 -9.71 -12.59 0.96
C PHE A 19 -8.71 -12.86 2.11
N MET A 20 -9.03 -13.80 3.01
CA MET A 20 -8.11 -14.20 4.08
C MET A 20 -6.83 -14.86 3.55
N PHE A 21 -6.92 -15.72 2.53
CA PHE A 21 -5.75 -16.31 1.87
C PHE A 21 -4.88 -15.26 1.18
N ALA A 22 -5.48 -14.32 0.45
CA ALA A 22 -4.75 -13.20 -0.17
C ALA A 22 -4.05 -12.33 0.89
N ASN A 23 -4.71 -12.10 2.04
CA ASN A 23 -4.10 -11.40 3.16
C ASN A 23 -2.94 -12.20 3.77
N GLY A 24 -3.10 -13.50 3.96
CA GLY A 24 -2.03 -14.40 4.43
C GLY A 24 -0.82 -14.38 3.50
N PHE A 25 -1.05 -14.43 2.19
CA PHE A 25 0.01 -14.32 1.18
C PHE A 25 0.73 -12.96 1.26
N LEU A 26 0.00 -11.86 1.39
CA LEU A 26 0.60 -10.54 1.59
C LEU A 26 1.48 -10.51 2.86
N LEU A 27 0.98 -11.06 3.97
CA LEU A 27 1.74 -11.11 5.22
C LEU A 27 3.00 -11.99 5.09
N LEU A 28 2.92 -13.11 4.40
CA LEU A 28 4.07 -13.95 4.08
C LEU A 28 5.14 -13.16 3.29
N LEU A 29 4.76 -12.35 2.31
CA LEU A 29 5.74 -11.54 1.59
C LEU A 29 6.38 -10.48 2.51
N VAL A 30 5.59 -9.87 3.40
CA VAL A 30 6.09 -8.87 4.36
C VAL A 30 7.16 -9.45 5.28
N THR A 31 7.05 -10.71 5.70
CA THR A 31 8.08 -11.34 6.55
C THR A 31 9.42 -11.52 5.84
N THR A 32 9.42 -11.56 4.50
CA THR A 32 10.66 -11.70 3.72
C THR A 32 11.40 -10.39 3.50
N VAL A 33 10.76 -9.23 3.71
CA VAL A 33 11.31 -7.88 3.45
C VAL A 33 12.68 -7.62 4.11
N PRO A 34 12.96 -8.07 5.35
CA PRO A 34 14.27 -7.88 5.96
C PRO A 34 15.42 -8.48 5.16
N PHE A 35 15.20 -9.61 4.46
CA PHE A 35 16.26 -10.28 3.71
C PHE A 35 16.76 -9.46 2.50
N PRO A 36 15.92 -9.00 1.54
CA PRO A 36 16.39 -8.12 0.47
C PRO A 36 16.90 -6.77 0.98
N THR A 37 16.37 -6.28 2.11
CA THR A 37 16.86 -5.05 2.73
C THR A 37 18.32 -5.22 3.17
N GLN A 38 18.64 -6.36 3.79
CA GLN A 38 20.01 -6.71 4.15
C GLN A 38 20.89 -6.89 2.91
N LEU A 39 20.39 -7.55 1.85
CA LEU A 39 21.15 -7.68 0.60
C LEU A 39 21.55 -6.32 0.03
N VAL A 40 20.61 -5.37 -0.04
CA VAL A 40 20.93 -4.01 -0.48
C VAL A 40 21.96 -3.38 0.46
N ALA A 41 21.76 -3.43 1.77
CA ALA A 41 22.69 -2.82 2.74
C ALA A 41 24.12 -3.38 2.63
N THR A 42 24.27 -4.69 2.37
CA THR A 42 25.57 -5.34 2.24
C THR A 42 26.23 -5.12 0.87
N TYR A 43 25.45 -5.13 -0.22
CA TYR A 43 26.00 -5.21 -1.57
C TYR A 43 25.90 -3.91 -2.39
N LEU A 44 25.30 -2.84 -1.87
CA LEU A 44 25.07 -1.60 -2.61
C LEU A 44 26.35 -0.95 -3.16
N THR A 45 27.49 -1.14 -2.51
CA THR A 45 28.80 -0.60 -2.93
C THR A 45 29.66 -1.59 -3.70
N THR A 46 29.11 -2.76 -4.03
CA THR A 46 29.83 -3.87 -4.68
C THR A 46 29.42 -3.98 -6.16
N PRO A 47 30.21 -4.70 -7.00
CA PRO A 47 29.84 -4.94 -8.40
C PRO A 47 28.50 -5.64 -8.60
N VAL A 48 27.97 -6.32 -7.57
CA VAL A 48 26.67 -7.04 -7.64
C VAL A 48 25.48 -6.23 -7.12
N ALA A 49 25.67 -4.92 -6.87
CA ALA A 49 24.63 -4.02 -6.37
C ALA A 49 23.33 -4.07 -7.19
N GLY A 50 23.44 -4.19 -8.53
CA GLY A 50 22.28 -4.27 -9.42
C GLY A 50 21.37 -5.47 -9.12
N VAL A 51 21.94 -6.63 -8.82
CA VAL A 51 21.18 -7.83 -8.45
C VAL A 51 20.49 -7.64 -7.10
N ALA A 52 21.18 -7.09 -6.11
CA ALA A 52 20.60 -6.82 -4.79
C ALA A 52 19.41 -5.84 -4.88
N CYS A 53 19.57 -4.75 -5.63
CA CYS A 53 18.50 -3.78 -5.87
C CYS A 53 17.35 -4.37 -6.71
N ALA A 54 17.63 -5.24 -7.68
CA ALA A 54 16.60 -5.92 -8.47
C ALA A 54 15.76 -6.88 -7.60
N ILE A 55 16.39 -7.65 -6.71
CA ILE A 55 15.68 -8.52 -5.75
C ILE A 55 14.80 -7.68 -4.83
N TYR A 56 15.32 -6.56 -4.32
CA TYR A 56 14.57 -5.63 -3.48
C TYR A 56 13.35 -5.05 -4.21
N ALA A 57 13.55 -4.43 -5.39
CA ALA A 57 12.47 -3.85 -6.19
C ALA A 57 11.45 -4.92 -6.63
N GLY A 58 11.92 -6.12 -6.99
CA GLY A 58 11.07 -7.24 -7.36
C GLY A 58 10.19 -7.74 -6.22
N LEU A 59 10.71 -7.83 -5.00
CA LEU A 59 9.88 -8.14 -3.84
C LEU A 59 8.78 -7.08 -3.66
N PHE A 60 9.10 -5.79 -3.76
CA PHE A 60 8.09 -4.73 -3.65
C PHE A 60 7.07 -4.74 -4.79
N MET A 61 7.47 -5.15 -6.01
CA MET A 61 6.55 -5.38 -7.12
C MET A 61 5.56 -6.50 -6.78
N ILE A 62 6.04 -7.64 -6.28
CA ILE A 62 5.18 -8.77 -5.89
C ILE A 62 4.25 -8.39 -4.73
N ILE A 63 4.76 -7.65 -3.73
CA ILE A 63 3.94 -7.10 -2.64
C ILE A 63 2.86 -6.18 -3.19
N ASN A 64 3.19 -5.31 -4.14
CA ASN A 64 2.21 -4.40 -4.75
C ASN A 64 1.13 -5.18 -5.53
N LEU A 65 1.50 -6.24 -6.24
CA LEU A 65 0.54 -7.15 -6.87
C LEU A 65 -0.36 -7.84 -5.84
N ALA A 66 0.18 -8.28 -4.70
CA ALA A 66 -0.59 -8.86 -3.61
C ALA A 66 -1.59 -7.84 -3.00
N TYR A 67 -1.20 -6.57 -2.84
CA TYR A 67 -2.14 -5.50 -2.45
C TYR A 67 -3.25 -5.29 -3.49
N ASN A 68 -2.93 -5.32 -4.78
CA ASN A 68 -3.92 -5.21 -5.85
C ASN A 68 -4.90 -6.38 -5.82
N LEU A 69 -4.42 -7.61 -5.64
CA LEU A 69 -5.25 -8.80 -5.49
C LEU A 69 -6.17 -8.68 -4.27
N LEU A 70 -5.62 -8.28 -3.13
CA LEU A 70 -6.37 -8.12 -1.88
C LEU A 70 -7.46 -7.05 -2.02
N TRP A 71 -7.13 -5.91 -2.63
CA TRP A 71 -8.09 -4.84 -2.91
C TRP A 71 -9.15 -5.26 -3.91
N TRP A 72 -8.76 -5.96 -4.99
CA TRP A 72 -9.68 -6.48 -5.98
C TRP A 72 -10.69 -7.43 -5.34
N LEU A 73 -10.25 -8.39 -4.53
CA LEU A 73 -11.15 -9.30 -3.80
C LEU A 73 -12.11 -8.57 -2.85
N ALA A 74 -11.66 -7.48 -2.22
CA ALA A 74 -12.51 -6.68 -1.33
C ALA A 74 -13.53 -5.82 -2.09
N ALA A 75 -13.10 -5.17 -3.16
CA ALA A 75 -13.89 -4.19 -3.92
C ALA A 75 -14.74 -4.83 -5.03
N HIS A 76 -14.44 -6.07 -5.43
CA HIS A 76 -15.20 -6.79 -6.46
C HIS A 76 -16.67 -6.91 -6.04
N GLN A 77 -17.56 -6.38 -6.88
CA GLN A 77 -19.01 -6.29 -6.64
C GLN A 77 -19.41 -5.60 -5.33
N TYR A 78 -18.54 -4.75 -4.75
CA TYR A 78 -18.77 -4.10 -3.44
C TYR A 78 -19.05 -5.09 -2.29
N ARG A 79 -18.72 -6.38 -2.47
CA ARG A 79 -19.23 -7.47 -1.62
C ARG A 79 -18.75 -7.39 -0.18
N LEU A 80 -17.53 -6.90 0.04
CA LEU A 80 -16.89 -6.84 1.35
C LEU A 80 -16.78 -5.41 1.90
N LEU A 81 -17.13 -4.39 1.13
CA LEU A 81 -17.03 -2.99 1.55
C LEU A 81 -18.21 -2.59 2.44
N LYS A 82 -18.02 -1.53 3.24
CA LYS A 82 -19.12 -0.89 3.99
C LYS A 82 -20.05 -0.14 3.03
N ASP A 83 -21.34 -0.08 3.36
CA ASP A 83 -22.38 0.50 2.48
C ASP A 83 -22.18 2.00 2.18
N HIS A 84 -21.43 2.72 3.02
CA HIS A 84 -21.19 4.16 2.90
C HIS A 84 -19.84 4.53 2.28
N VAL A 85 -19.12 3.59 1.65
CA VAL A 85 -17.84 3.89 0.99
C VAL A 85 -18.10 4.64 -0.32
N SER A 86 -17.57 5.86 -0.43
CA SER A 86 -17.70 6.68 -1.64
C SER A 86 -17.09 5.99 -2.88
N PRO A 87 -17.80 5.95 -4.03
CA PRO A 87 -17.26 5.42 -5.29
C PRO A 87 -15.97 6.13 -5.76
N VAL A 88 -15.83 7.42 -5.45
CA VAL A 88 -14.64 8.22 -5.77
C VAL A 88 -13.42 7.72 -5.00
N LEU A 89 -13.60 7.38 -3.73
CA LEU A 89 -12.54 6.81 -2.89
C LEU A 89 -12.09 5.45 -3.43
N ILE A 90 -13.04 4.60 -3.86
CA ILE A 90 -12.75 3.28 -4.43
C ILE A 90 -11.93 3.43 -5.71
N LYS A 91 -12.36 4.28 -6.65
CA LYS A 91 -11.65 4.53 -7.91
C LYS A 91 -10.25 5.09 -7.68
N THR A 92 -10.09 6.02 -6.74
CA THR A 92 -8.80 6.61 -6.40
C THR A 92 -7.85 5.56 -5.82
N ARG A 93 -8.34 4.72 -4.90
CA ARG A 93 -7.54 3.66 -4.28
C ARG A 93 -7.15 2.58 -5.29
N SER A 94 -8.06 2.15 -6.16
CA SER A 94 -7.75 1.23 -7.27
C SER A 94 -6.65 1.79 -8.19
N ARG A 95 -6.77 3.06 -8.60
CA ARG A 95 -5.77 3.70 -9.46
C ARG A 95 -4.41 3.80 -8.78
N ASN A 96 -4.38 4.19 -7.50
CA ASN A 96 -3.13 4.28 -6.76
C ASN A 96 -2.43 2.92 -6.71
N TYR A 97 -3.13 1.83 -6.35
CA TYR A 97 -2.52 0.49 -6.31
C TYR A 97 -1.98 0.04 -7.67
N LEU A 98 -2.68 0.35 -8.75
CA LEU A 98 -2.21 0.06 -10.12
C LEU A 98 -0.97 0.87 -10.51
N LEU A 99 -0.79 2.09 -10.01
CA LEU A 99 0.43 2.88 -10.26
C LEU A 99 1.69 2.22 -9.68
N GLY A 100 1.56 1.43 -8.62
CA GLY A 100 2.72 0.77 -8.00
C GLY A 100 3.39 -0.25 -8.92
N VAL A 101 2.62 -1.00 -9.72
CA VAL A 101 3.14 -2.07 -10.59
C VAL A 101 4.15 -1.55 -11.62
N PRO A 102 3.81 -0.59 -12.50
CA PRO A 102 4.76 -0.09 -13.49
C PRO A 102 5.95 0.62 -12.83
N SER A 103 5.76 1.28 -11.68
CA SER A 103 6.86 1.96 -10.99
C SER A 103 7.87 1.00 -10.37
N TYR A 104 7.41 -0.08 -9.72
CA TYR A 104 8.33 -1.10 -9.18
C TYR A 104 8.93 -1.96 -10.30
N LEU A 105 8.21 -2.22 -11.39
CA LEU A 105 8.78 -2.86 -12.58
C LEU A 105 9.90 -2.01 -13.18
N LEU A 106 9.69 -0.69 -13.29
CA LEU A 106 10.72 0.23 -13.75
C LEU A 106 11.94 0.22 -12.83
N ALA A 107 11.73 0.24 -11.50
CA ALA A 107 12.84 0.13 -10.53
C ALA A 107 13.60 -1.20 -10.65
N LEU A 108 12.90 -2.31 -10.87
CA LEU A 108 13.49 -3.63 -11.09
C LEU A 108 14.36 -3.63 -12.34
N VAL A 109 13.82 -3.17 -13.47
CA VAL A 109 14.55 -3.14 -14.74
C VAL A 109 15.76 -2.22 -14.65
N LEU A 110 15.58 -1.00 -14.14
CA LEU A 110 16.68 -0.03 -14.05
C LEU A 110 17.77 -0.41 -13.05
N ALA A 111 17.50 -1.32 -12.10
CA ALA A 111 18.50 -1.80 -11.14
C ALA A 111 19.75 -2.38 -11.83
N PHE A 112 19.59 -3.00 -12.99
CA PHE A 112 20.70 -3.62 -13.74
C PHE A 112 21.63 -2.60 -14.41
N TRP A 113 21.16 -1.38 -14.68
CA TRP A 113 21.98 -0.30 -15.25
C TRP A 113 22.48 0.68 -14.20
N ASN A 114 21.61 1.05 -13.25
CA ASN A 114 21.95 2.00 -12.20
C ASN A 114 21.21 1.63 -10.89
N PRO A 115 21.91 0.95 -9.96
CA PRO A 115 21.33 0.56 -8.67
C PRO A 115 20.82 1.75 -7.85
N ALA A 116 21.50 2.91 -7.94
CA ALA A 116 21.10 4.12 -7.22
C ALA A 116 19.76 4.69 -7.76
N VAL A 117 19.52 4.61 -9.07
CA VAL A 117 18.24 5.03 -9.67
C VAL A 117 17.11 4.11 -9.22
N SER A 118 17.33 2.79 -9.19
CA SER A 118 16.36 1.83 -8.65
C SER A 118 15.97 2.13 -7.20
N MET A 119 16.97 2.37 -6.33
CA MET A 119 16.74 2.76 -4.94
C MET A 119 16.08 4.13 -4.80
N GLY A 120 16.41 5.08 -5.67
CA GLY A 120 15.76 6.38 -5.75
C GLY A 120 14.27 6.26 -6.04
N ILE A 121 13.89 5.46 -7.05
CA ILE A 121 12.49 5.18 -7.38
C ILE A 121 11.77 4.53 -6.19
N CYS A 122 12.37 3.50 -5.59
CA CYS A 122 11.79 2.83 -4.42
C CYS A 122 11.55 3.80 -3.26
N SER A 123 12.50 4.72 -3.02
CA SER A 123 12.40 5.73 -1.94
C SER A 123 11.33 6.77 -2.23
N VAL A 124 11.23 7.25 -3.47
CA VAL A 124 10.18 8.19 -3.91
C VAL A 124 8.80 7.53 -3.78
N LEU A 125 8.66 6.27 -4.18
CA LEU A 125 7.43 5.52 -4.00
C LEU A 125 7.07 5.39 -2.53
N TRP A 126 8.02 5.05 -1.67
CA TRP A 126 7.78 4.96 -0.23
C TRP A 126 7.21 6.27 0.34
N LEU A 127 7.79 7.42 -0.04
CA LEU A 127 7.30 8.74 0.35
C LEU A 127 5.89 9.00 -0.20
N PHE A 128 5.68 8.77 -1.49
CA PHE A 128 4.37 8.89 -2.13
C PHE A 128 3.29 8.08 -1.38
N TRP A 129 3.59 6.84 -1.02
CA TRP A 129 2.69 5.98 -0.26
C TRP A 129 2.46 6.47 1.16
N ALA A 130 3.50 6.99 1.84
CA ALA A 130 3.36 7.57 3.17
C ALA A 130 2.40 8.76 3.17
N PHE A 131 2.53 9.69 2.21
CA PHE A 131 1.68 10.86 2.10
C PHE A 131 0.25 10.54 1.65
N THR A 132 0.09 9.64 0.67
CA THR A 132 -1.24 9.28 0.16
C THR A 132 -2.08 8.49 1.15
N ASN A 133 -1.46 7.71 2.05
CA ASN A 133 -2.15 6.95 3.09
C ASN A 133 -2.28 7.71 4.42
N TYR A 134 -1.75 8.93 4.50
CA TYR A 134 -1.91 9.76 5.69
C TYR A 134 -3.32 10.33 5.76
N GLU A 135 -4.21 9.64 6.48
CA GLU A 135 -5.53 10.16 6.83
C GLU A 135 -5.38 11.29 7.87
N ARG A 136 -5.54 12.56 7.46
CA ARG A 136 -5.80 13.64 8.42
C ARG A 136 -7.13 13.34 9.12
N LYS A 137 -7.14 13.18 10.45
CA LYS A 137 -8.39 13.14 11.22
C LYS A 137 -9.19 14.40 10.86
N PRO A 138 -10.49 14.29 10.49
CA PRO A 138 -11.31 15.48 10.39
C PRO A 138 -11.29 16.18 11.74
N ALA A 139 -11.10 17.50 11.74
CA ALA A 139 -11.27 18.31 12.94
C ALA A 139 -12.63 17.95 13.55
N ARG A 140 -12.68 17.68 14.86
CA ARG A 140 -13.95 17.43 15.55
C ARG A 140 -14.85 18.62 15.23
N VAL A 141 -15.90 18.39 14.43
CA VAL A 141 -17.01 19.32 14.35
C VAL A 141 -17.60 19.29 15.76
N VAL A 142 -17.32 20.35 16.52
CA VAL A 142 -17.94 20.57 17.83
C VAL A 142 -19.43 20.61 17.55
N HIS A 143 -20.13 19.54 17.93
CA HIS A 143 -21.57 19.51 17.87
C HIS A 143 -22.04 20.52 18.91
N GLN A 144 -22.28 21.75 18.45
CA GLN A 144 -22.90 22.80 19.23
C GLN A 144 -24.33 22.30 19.48
N LYS A 145 -24.51 21.56 20.57
CA LYS A 145 -25.84 21.25 21.08
C LYS A 145 -26.53 22.60 21.22
N HIS A 146 -27.55 22.81 20.40
CA HIS A 146 -28.57 23.81 20.67
C HIS A 146 -29.01 23.56 22.11
N VAL A 147 -28.56 24.44 23.00
CA VAL A 147 -29.10 24.58 24.33
C VAL A 147 -30.56 24.93 24.09
N HIS A 148 -31.39 23.91 24.26
CA HIS A 148 -32.82 24.00 24.38
C HIS A 148 -33.17 25.25 25.18
N GLU A 149 -34.06 26.06 24.60
CA GLU A 149 -35.30 26.45 25.27
C GLU A 149 -35.17 26.57 26.79
N GLN A 150 -34.46 27.60 27.27
CA GLN A 150 -34.70 28.17 28.60
C GLN A 150 -35.81 29.24 28.55
N ILE A 151 -36.72 29.13 27.58
CA ILE A 151 -37.95 29.91 27.50
C ILE A 151 -39.08 28.93 27.21
N ARG A 152 -39.49 28.16 28.22
CA ARG A 152 -40.88 27.76 28.44
C ARG A 152 -41.06 27.15 29.83
#